data_AF-A0A816Y966-F1
#
_entry.id   AF-A0A816Y966-F1
#
_cell.length_a   1.000
_cell.length_b   1.000
_cell.length_c   1.000
_cell.angle_alpha   90.00
_cell.angle_beta   90.00
_cell.angle_gamma   90.00
#
_symmetry.space_group_name_H-M   'P 1'
#
loop_
_entity.id
_entity.type
_entity.pdbx_description
1 polymer ?
#
loop_
_entity_poly.entity_id
_entity_poly.type
_entity_poly.pdbx_seq_one_letter_code
_entity_poly.pdbx_strand_id
1 'polypeptide(L)'
;MLNIFKAIARTILLYGYPILLQANDKIWERLQIIQNKSIRAALGLPIYTSVEYIHQVSNVPKIKEYAVSLLQRYIQTTTSSNDITLKNNLEEIFNQLRK
;
A
#
# COMPACT_ATOMS: atom_id res chain seq x y z
N MET A 1 -6.95 17.04 5.08
CA MET A 1 -6.91 15.62 5.54
C MET A 1 -6.34 14.65 4.51
N LEU A 2 -6.80 14.65 3.25
CA LEU A 2 -6.31 13.71 2.23
C LEU A 2 -4.80 13.84 1.94
N ASN A 3 -4.28 15.07 1.85
CA ASN A 3 -2.84 15.31 1.65
C ASN A 3 -1.98 14.88 2.85
N ILE A 4 -2.53 14.97 4.06
CA ILE A 4 -1.84 14.54 5.29
C ILE A 4 -1.79 13.01 5.34
N PHE A 5 -2.92 12.34 5.04
CA PHE A 5 -2.93 10.89 4.88
C PHE A 5 -1.99 10.45 3.77
N LYS A 6 -1.97 11.15 2.62
CA LYS A 6 -1.05 10.84 1.52
C LYS A 6 0.40 11.05 1.92
N ALA A 7 0.73 12.07 2.71
CA ALA A 7 2.09 12.30 3.20
C ALA A 7 2.53 11.22 4.19
N ILE A 8 1.70 10.91 5.18
CA ILE A 8 2.01 9.96 6.26
C ILE A 8 1.97 8.50 5.76
N ALA A 9 0.90 8.11 5.06
CA ALA A 9 0.79 6.75 4.53
C ALA A 9 1.86 6.48 3.48
N ARG A 10 2.23 7.47 2.66
CA ARG A 10 3.31 7.31 1.68
C ARG A 10 4.67 7.18 2.35
N THR A 11 5.02 7.98 3.36
CA THR A 11 6.32 7.82 4.05
C THR A 11 6.41 6.51 4.81
N ILE A 12 5.34 6.11 5.50
CA ILE A 12 5.28 4.81 6.19
C ILE A 12 5.39 3.67 5.18
N LEU A 13 4.71 3.75 4.04
CA LEU A 13 4.80 2.73 2.99
C LEU A 13 6.10 2.80 2.18
N LEU A 14 6.83 3.92 2.15
CA LEU A 14 8.10 4.02 1.42
C LEU A 14 9.25 3.40 2.22
N TYR A 15 9.28 3.65 3.54
CA TYR A 15 10.36 3.17 4.42
C TYR A 15 10.00 1.87 5.14
N GLY A 16 8.72 1.67 5.45
CA GLY A 16 8.22 0.49 6.15
C GLY A 16 7.87 -0.68 5.23
N TYR A 17 7.96 -0.52 3.90
CA TYR A 17 7.57 -1.56 2.94
C TYR A 17 8.22 -2.93 3.23
N PRO A 18 9.52 -3.07 3.55
CA PRO A 18 10.11 -4.41 3.76
C PRO A 18 9.53 -5.13 4.97
N ILE A 19 9.18 -4.36 6.01
CA ILE A 19 8.65 -4.85 7.30
C ILE A 19 7.14 -5.11 7.17
N LEU A 20 6.44 -4.24 6.46
CA LEU A 20 4.99 -4.35 6.24
C LEU A 20 4.64 -5.54 5.35
N LEU A 21 5.52 -5.93 4.42
CA LEU A 21 5.30 -7.09 3.56
C LEU A 21 5.37 -8.42 4.32
N GLN A 22 6.09 -8.46 5.44
CA GLN A 22 6.08 -9.60 6.37
C GLN A 22 4.94 -9.50 7.40
N ALA A 23 4.16 -8.41 7.38
CA ALA A 23 3.10 -8.20 8.35
C ALA A 23 1.89 -9.10 8.06
N ASN A 24 1.34 -9.67 9.14
CA ASN A 24 0.13 -10.48 9.12
C ASN A 24 -1.05 -9.73 8.47
N ASP A 25 -1.89 -10.43 7.69
CA ASP A 25 -3.06 -9.86 7.00
C ASP A 25 -3.98 -9.04 7.93
N LYS A 26 -4.07 -9.41 9.21
CA LYS A 26 -4.82 -8.65 10.22
C LYS A 26 -4.36 -7.19 10.37
N ILE A 27 -3.08 -6.91 10.15
CA ILE A 27 -2.51 -5.56 10.20
C ILE A 27 -2.89 -4.79 8.93
N TRP A 28 -2.87 -5.44 7.76
CA TRP A 28 -3.32 -4.87 6.50
C TRP A 28 -4.80 -4.51 6.52
N GLU A 29 -5.66 -5.36 7.10
CA GLU A 29 -7.07 -5.06 7.29
C GLU A 29 -7.30 -3.82 8.17
N ARG A 30 -6.57 -3.71 9.28
CA ARG A 30 -6.66 -2.53 10.17
C ARG A 30 -6.23 -1.26 9.46
N LEU A 31 -5.14 -1.31 8.70
CA LEU A 31 -4.65 -0.20 7.89
C LEU A 31 -5.69 0.22 6.84
N GLN A 32 -6.31 -0.75 6.16
CA GLN A 32 -7.36 -0.50 5.18
C GLN A 32 -8.60 0.16 5.83
N ILE A 33 -8.99 -0.27 7.05
CA ILE A 33 -10.10 0.35 7.79
C ILE A 33 -9.79 1.82 8.10
N ILE A 34 -8.56 2.12 8.55
CA ILE A 34 -8.14 3.50 8.84
C ILE A 34 -8.12 4.35 7.56
N GLN A 35 -7.59 3.81 6.46
CA GLN A 35 -7.65 4.46 5.15
C GLN A 35 -9.09 4.79 4.77
N ASN A 36 -9.99 3.81 4.78
CA ASN A 36 -11.37 4.00 4.38
C ASN A 36 -12.08 5.06 5.24
N LYS A 37 -11.84 5.05 6.56
CA LYS A 37 -12.36 6.09 7.47
C LYS A 37 -11.81 7.47 7.13
N SER A 38 -10.51 7.58 6.86
CA SER A 38 -9.87 8.85 6.53
C SER A 38 -10.37 9.44 5.21
N ILE A 39 -10.61 8.60 4.19
CA ILE A 39 -11.12 9.06 2.90
C ILE A 39 -12.59 9.47 3.05
N ARG A 40 -13.41 8.72 3.80
CA ARG A 40 -14.80 9.13 4.10
C ARG A 40 -14.86 10.47 4.82
N ALA A 41 -14.02 10.66 5.85
CA ALA A 41 -13.94 11.92 6.57
C ALA A 41 -13.47 13.07 5.67
N ALA A 42 -12.55 12.80 4.73
CA ALA A 42 -12.07 13.81 3.79
C ALA A 42 -13.11 14.20 2.73
N LEU A 43 -13.95 13.25 2.29
CA LEU A 43 -14.98 13.46 1.28
C LEU A 43 -16.37 13.81 1.87
N GLY A 44 -16.53 13.78 3.19
CA GLY A 44 -17.83 13.97 3.86
C GLY A 44 -18.85 12.86 3.56
N LEU A 45 -18.39 11.65 3.23
CA LEU A 45 -19.26 10.54 2.82
C LEU A 45 -19.82 9.77 4.02
N PRO A 46 -21.10 9.33 3.97
CA PRO A 46 -21.69 8.55 5.05
C PRO A 46 -21.08 7.15 5.19
N ILE A 47 -21.28 6.52 6.36
CA ILE A 47 -20.62 5.25 6.75
C ILE A 47 -21.01 4.07 5.85
N TYR A 48 -22.19 4.12 5.21
CA TYR A 48 -22.70 3.04 4.36
C TYR A 48 -22.23 3.13 2.89
N THR A 49 -21.51 4.18 2.47
CA THR A 49 -21.01 4.23 1.08
C THR A 49 -20.08 3.05 0.82
N SER A 50 -20.11 2.47 -0.37
CA SER A 50 -19.26 1.33 -0.68
C SER A 50 -17.79 1.73 -0.70
N VAL A 51 -16.92 0.80 -0.32
CA VAL A 51 -15.46 1.01 -0.34
C VAL A 51 -14.99 1.26 -1.76
N GLU A 52 -15.52 0.51 -2.74
CA GLU A 52 -15.23 0.69 -4.17
C GLU A 52 -15.52 2.11 -4.65
N TYR A 53 -16.69 2.65 -4.29
CA TYR A 53 -17.06 4.02 -4.65
C TYR A 53 -16.10 5.05 -4.05
N ILE A 54 -15.70 4.87 -2.79
CA ILE A 54 -14.76 5.78 -2.12
C ILE A 54 -13.41 5.81 -2.83
N HIS A 55 -12.89 4.65 -3.23
CA HIS A 55 -11.61 4.55 -3.94
C HIS A 55 -11.70 5.08 -5.38
N GLN A 56 -12.83 4.87 -6.06
CA GLN A 56 -13.09 5.45 -7.39
C GLN A 56 -13.12 6.98 -7.34
N VAL A 57 -13.90 7.56 -6.41
CA VAL A 57 -14.06 9.01 -6.28
C VAL A 57 -12.77 9.68 -5.81
N SER A 58 -12.05 9.07 -4.86
CA SER A 58 -10.78 9.64 -4.36
C SER A 58 -9.60 9.40 -5.28
N ASN A 59 -9.71 8.49 -6.26
CA ASN A 59 -8.62 7.99 -7.10
C ASN A 59 -7.40 7.54 -6.28
N VAL A 60 -7.64 6.99 -5.08
CA VAL A 60 -6.61 6.46 -4.18
C VAL A 60 -6.69 4.94 -4.23
N PRO A 61 -5.61 4.21 -4.58
CA PRO A 61 -5.61 2.75 -4.53
C PRO A 61 -5.71 2.22 -3.09
N LYS A 62 -6.10 0.95 -2.94
CA LYS A 62 -6.05 0.29 -1.63
C LYS A 62 -4.61 0.22 -1.14
N ILE A 63 -4.41 0.21 0.17
CA ILE A 63 -3.06 0.23 0.77
C ILE A 63 -2.22 -0.98 0.31
N LYS A 64 -2.81 -2.19 0.26
CA LYS A 64 -2.10 -3.41 -0.17
C LYS A 64 -1.68 -3.33 -1.64
N GLU A 65 -2.57 -2.88 -2.52
CA GLU A 65 -2.30 -2.67 -3.96
C GLU A 65 -1.18 -1.63 -4.17
N TYR A 66 -1.22 -0.53 -3.41
CA TYR A 66 -0.20 0.49 -3.47
C TYR A 66 1.18 -0.03 -3.02
N ALA A 67 1.22 -0.79 -1.93
CA ALA A 67 2.45 -1.41 -1.43
C ALA A 67 3.08 -2.36 -2.46
N VAL A 68 2.27 -3.20 -3.10
CA VAL A 68 2.71 -4.11 -4.16
C VAL A 68 3.26 -3.33 -5.36
N SER A 69 2.58 -2.25 -5.78
CA SER A 69 3.05 -1.41 -6.89
C SER A 69 4.39 -0.73 -6.61
N LEU A 70 4.64 -0.33 -5.36
CA LEU A 70 5.91 0.23 -4.92
C LEU A 70 7.02 -0.81 -4.95
N LEU A 71 6.74 -2.02 -4.46
CA LEU A 71 7.68 -3.15 -4.47
C LEU A 71 8.08 -3.50 -5.90
N GLN A 72 7.11 -3.56 -6.81
CA GLN A 72 7.36 -3.85 -8.23
C GLN A 72 8.25 -2.78 -8.88
N ARG A 73 7.99 -1.49 -8.60
CA ARG A 73 8.85 -0.39 -9.08
C ARG A 73 10.26 -0.48 -8.50
N TYR A 74 10.38 -0.87 -7.24
CA TYR A 74 11.67 -1.05 -6.59
C TYR A 74 12.45 -2.21 -7.22
N ILE A 75 11.81 -3.36 -7.46
CA ILE A 75 12.41 -4.50 -8.19
C ILE A 75 12.89 -4.06 -9.57
N GLN A 76 12.08 -3.31 -10.32
CA GLN A 76 12.45 -2.81 -11.66
C GLN A 76 13.66 -1.86 -11.64
N THR A 77 13.75 -1.04 -10.58
CA THR A 77 14.87 -0.12 -10.39
C THR A 77 16.14 -0.86 -9.99
N THR A 78 16.05 -1.84 -9.09
CA THR A 78 17.19 -2.67 -8.67
C THR A 78 17.67 -3.62 -9.76
N THR A 79 16.77 -4.13 -10.62
CA THR A 79 17.17 -4.91 -11.82
C THR A 79 17.99 -4.08 -12.79
N SER A 80 17.71 -2.77 -12.91
CA SER A 80 18.54 -1.87 -13.72
C SER A 80 19.91 -1.56 -13.07
N SER A 81 20.05 -1.80 -11.77
CA SER A 81 21.26 -1.54 -10.97
C SER A 81 22.17 -2.77 -10.79
N ASN A 82 21.87 -3.91 -11.42
CA ASN A 82 22.65 -5.16 -11.37
C ASN A 82 22.87 -5.82 -9.99
N ASP A 83 22.15 -5.43 -8.93
CA ASP A 83 22.22 -6.10 -7.63
C ASP A 83 21.32 -7.35 -7.59
N ILE A 84 21.91 -8.50 -7.98
CA ILE A 84 21.22 -9.79 -8.16
C ILE A 84 20.69 -10.36 -6.82
N THR A 85 21.40 -10.14 -5.72
CA THR A 85 21.02 -10.63 -4.37
C THR A 85 19.78 -9.93 -3.83
N LEU A 86 19.68 -8.61 -4.00
CA LEU A 86 18.49 -7.84 -3.61
C LEU A 86 17.27 -8.22 -4.45
N LYS A 87 17.47 -8.45 -5.75
CA LYS A 87 16.41 -8.91 -6.65
C LYS A 87 15.77 -10.22 -6.17
N ASN A 88 16.59 -11.23 -5.87
CA ASN A 88 16.10 -12.56 -5.47
C ASN A 88 15.28 -12.51 -4.17
N ASN A 89 15.75 -11.78 -3.16
CA ASN A 89 15.04 -11.63 -1.89
C ASN A 89 13.69 -10.89 -2.06
N LEU A 90 13.65 -9.89 -2.95
CA LEU A 90 12.41 -9.14 -3.22
C LEU A 90 11.41 -9.96 -4.03
N GLU A 91 11.86 -10.78 -4.98
CA GLU A 91 11.01 -11.71 -5.73
C GLU A 91 10.43 -12.80 -4.81
N GLU A 92 11.20 -13.28 -3.83
CA GLU A 92 10.72 -14.24 -2.84
C GLU A 92 9.60 -13.64 -1.96
N ILE A 93 9.79 -12.40 -1.47
CA ILE A 93 8.77 -11.66 -0.72
C ILE A 93 7.52 -11.41 -1.58
N PHE A 94 7.69 -11.06 -2.86
CA PHE A 94 6.58 -10.86 -3.78
C PHE A 94 5.77 -12.14 -4.00
N ASN A 95 6.45 -13.29 -4.14
CA ASN A 95 5.79 -14.59 -4.30
C ASN A 95 5.06 -15.06 -3.04
N GLN A 96 5.55 -14.71 -1.84
CA GLN A 96 4.85 -14.97 -0.58
C GLN A 96 3.53 -14.19 -0.46
N LEU A 97 3.44 -12.99 -1.02
CA LEU A 97 2.24 -12.15 -0.98
C LEU A 97 1.17 -12.53 -2.00
N ARG A 98 1.52 -13.36 -2.99
CA ARG A 98 0.61 -13.84 -4.04
C ARG A 98 -0.09 -15.16 -3.66
N LYS A 99 0.44 -15.90 -2.68
CA LYS A 99 -0.22 -17.06 -2.06
C LYS A 99 -1.29 -16.59 -1.07
#